data_AF-A0AAE3LPF5-F1
#
_entry.id   AF-A0AAE3LPF5-F1
#
_cell.length_a   1.000
_cell.length_b   1.000
_cell.length_c   1.000
_cell.angle_alpha   90.00
_cell.angle_beta   90.00
_cell.angle_gamma   90.00
#
_symmetry.space_group_name_H-M   'P 1'
#
loop_
_entity.id
_entity.type
_entity.pdbx_description
1 polymer ?
#
loop_
_entity_poly.entity_id
_entity_poly.type
_entity_poly.pdbx_seq_one_letter_code
_entity_poly.pdbx_strand_id
1 'polypeptide(L)' 'MKTERDIEEIKAAIKNKRELMIASAKTYGFTSEKTLRYSQELDLLINEYQRFFRKMELEKLPFFGYQTKEALRPGKLYA' A
#
# COMPACT_ATOMS: atom_id res chain seq x y z
N MET A 1 -5.20 -6.42 -21.10
CA MET A 1 -4.90 -5.09 -20.52
C MET A 1 -5.95 -4.85 -19.46
N LYS A 2 -5.58 -4.61 -18.19
CA LYS A 2 -6.59 -4.39 -17.14
C LYS A 2 -7.32 -3.07 -17.42
N THR A 3 -8.65 -3.09 -17.38
CA THR A 3 -9.53 -1.97 -17.73
C THR A 3 -9.86 -1.10 -16.52
N GLU A 4 -10.46 0.07 -16.75
CA GLU A 4 -10.95 0.99 -15.70
C GLU A 4 -11.86 0.29 -14.66
N ARG A 5 -12.65 -0.71 -15.10
CA ARG A 5 -13.47 -1.56 -14.23
C ARG A 5 -12.64 -2.36 -13.22
N ASP A 6 -11.45 -2.85 -13.60
CA ASP A 6 -10.59 -3.65 -12.74
C ASP A 6 -9.95 -2.80 -11.63
N ILE A 7 -9.79 -1.49 -11.88
CA ILE A 7 -9.26 -0.55 -10.88
C ILE A 7 -10.27 -0.34 -9.76
N GLU A 8 -11.54 -0.12 -10.11
CA GLU A 8 -12.61 0.10 -9.14
C GLU A 8 -12.84 -1.15 -8.30
N GLU A 9 -12.72 -2.33 -8.89
CA GLU A 9 -12.74 -3.60 -8.14
C GLU A 9 -11.58 -3.69 -7.15
N ILE A 10 -10.36 -3.32 -7.55
CA ILE A 10 -9.20 -3.29 -6.65
C ILE A 10 -9.40 -2.26 -5.53
N LYS A 11 -9.95 -1.06 -5.81
CA LYS A 11 -10.28 -0.07 -4.77
C LYS A 11 -11.31 -0.61 -3.79
N ALA A 12 -12.35 -1.25 -4.29
CA ALA A 12 -13.38 -1.87 -3.45
C ALA A 12 -12.78 -2.98 -2.57
N ALA A 13 -11.89 -3.81 -3.12
CA ALA A 13 -11.18 -4.84 -2.39
C ALA A 13 -10.28 -4.26 -1.29
N ILE A 14 -9.53 -3.18 -1.57
CA ILE A 14 -8.71 -2.46 -0.57
C ILE A 14 -9.60 -1.94 0.56
N LYS A 15 -10.72 -1.29 0.23
CA LYS A 15 -11.64 -0.76 1.24
C LYS A 15 -12.18 -1.86 2.15
N ASN A 16 -12.70 -2.94 1.55
CA ASN A 16 -13.25 -4.08 2.29
C ASN A 16 -12.17 -4.73 3.18
N LYS A 17 -10.97 -4.98 2.64
CA LYS A 17 -9.88 -5.59 3.40
C LYS A 17 -9.42 -4.72 4.57
N ARG A 18 -9.41 -3.40 4.40
CA ARG A 18 -9.12 -2.43 5.48
C ARG A 18 -10.16 -2.50 6.59
N GLU A 19 -11.45 -2.59 6.24
CA GLU A 19 -12.53 -2.73 7.22
C GLU A 19 -12.40 -4.05 8.01
N LEU A 20 -12.07 -5.16 7.33
CA LEU A 20 -11.80 -6.45 7.98
C LEU A 20 -10.58 -6.40 8.91
N MET A 21 -9.49 -5.75 8.49
CA MET A 21 -8.31 -5.55 9.33
C MET A 21 -8.65 -4.76 10.59
N ILE A 22 -9.41 -3.66 10.46
CA ILE A 22 -9.83 -2.83 11.60
C ILE A 22 -10.77 -3.60 12.52
N ALA A 23 -11.74 -4.34 11.96
CA ALA A 23 -12.65 -5.16 12.75
C ALA A 23 -11.88 -6.25 13.52
N SER A 24 -10.95 -6.94 12.86
CA SER A 24 -10.07 -7.92 13.49
C SER A 24 -9.19 -7.31 14.57
N ALA A 25 -8.63 -6.13 14.34
CA ALA A 25 -7.82 -5.42 15.34
C ALA A 25 -8.63 -5.07 16.59
N LYS A 26 -9.89 -4.66 16.41
CA LYS A 26 -10.80 -4.38 17.52
C LYS A 26 -11.19 -5.63 18.32
N THR A 27 -11.31 -6.78 17.66
CA THR A 27 -11.73 -8.04 18.31
C THR A 27 -10.56 -8.83 18.90
N TYR A 28 -9.45 -8.95 18.16
CA TYR A 28 -8.33 -9.85 18.48
C TYR A 28 -7.03 -9.10 18.79
N GLY A 29 -6.98 -7.79 18.60
CA GLY A 29 -5.77 -6.98 18.72
C GLY A 29 -4.97 -6.89 17.41
N PHE A 30 -4.12 -5.87 17.33
CA PHE A 30 -3.30 -5.57 16.15
C PHE A 30 -2.20 -6.59 15.88
N THR A 31 -1.73 -7.27 16.93
CA THR A 31 -0.67 -8.29 16.86
C THR A 31 -1.21 -9.71 16.68
N SER A 32 -2.53 -9.89 16.61
CA SER A 32 -3.10 -11.20 16.33
C SER A 32 -2.76 -11.63 14.91
N GLU A 33 -2.50 -12.93 14.74
CA GLU A 33 -2.19 -13.53 13.44
C GLU A 33 -3.25 -13.18 12.38
N LYS A 34 -4.53 -13.16 12.79
CA LYS A 34 -5.65 -12.80 11.91
C LYS A 34 -5.56 -11.36 11.41
N THR A 35 -5.24 -10.41 12.30
CA THR A 35 -5.09 -9.00 11.92
C THR A 35 -3.83 -8.78 11.08
N LEU A 36 -2.72 -9.44 11.42
CA LEU A 36 -1.47 -9.40 10.64
C LEU A 36 -1.65 -9.99 9.24
N ARG A 37 -2.43 -11.06 9.11
CA ARG A 37 -2.77 -11.61 7.80
C ARG A 37 -3.60 -10.63 6.98
N TYR A 38 -4.59 -9.97 7.58
CA TYR A 38 -5.36 -8.95 6.87
C TYR A 38 -4.52 -7.73 6.47
N SER A 39 -3.53 -7.33 7.26
CA SER A 39 -2.61 -6.24 6.87
C SER A 39 -1.74 -6.65 5.68
N GLN A 40 -1.21 -7.88 5.66
CA GLN A 40 -0.43 -8.40 4.54
C GLN A 40 -1.26 -8.50 3.24
N GLU A 41 -2.49 -9.01 3.34
CA GLU A 41 -3.41 -9.09 2.20
C GLU A 41 -3.78 -7.68 1.70
N LEU A 42 -3.98 -6.72 2.60
CA LEU A 42 -4.23 -5.33 2.25
C LEU A 42 -3.03 -4.70 1.52
N ASP A 43 -1.81 -4.94 2.00
CA ASP A 43 -0.59 -4.44 1.36
C ASP A 43 -0.42 -4.97 -0.06
N LEU A 44 -0.75 -6.24 -0.31
CA LEU A 44 -0.71 -6.82 -1.66
C LEU A 44 -1.69 -6.12 -2.60
N LEU A 45 -2.92 -5.86 -2.16
CA LEU A 45 -3.94 -5.15 -2.94
C LEU A 45 -3.51 -3.71 -3.23
N ILE A 46 -2.96 -3.01 -2.24
CA ILE A 46 -2.40 -1.66 -2.43
C ILE A 46 -1.25 -1.70 -3.43
N ASN A 47 -0.34 -2.67 -3.31
CA ASN A 47 0.79 -2.81 -4.25
C ASN A 47 0.32 -3.07 -5.68
N GLU A 48 -0.72 -3.89 -5.86
CA GLU A 48 -1.33 -4.13 -7.17
C GLU A 48 -1.97 -2.86 -7.75
N TYR A 49 -2.73 -2.14 -6.91
CA TYR A 49 -3.27 -0.83 -7.26
C TYR A 49 -2.16 0.12 -7.68
N GLN A 50 -1.12 0.33 -6.86
CA GLN A 50 -0.01 1.22 -7.24
C GLN A 50 0.64 0.77 -8.55
N ARG A 51 0.77 -0.54 -8.82
CA ARG A 51 1.43 -1.05 -10.03
C ARG A 51 0.60 -0.71 -11.26
N PHE A 52 -0.71 -0.74 -11.14
CA PHE A 52 -1.61 -0.28 -12.17
C PHE A 52 -1.42 1.22 -12.44
N PHE A 53 -1.46 2.05 -11.40
CA PHE A 53 -1.27 3.50 -11.54
C PHE A 53 0.14 3.87 -11.98
N ARG A 54 1.19 3.19 -11.48
CA ARG A 54 2.57 3.39 -11.94
C ARG A 54 2.73 3.03 -13.41
N LYS A 55 2.06 1.99 -13.92
CA LYS A 55 2.05 1.71 -15.35
C LYS A 55 1.37 2.82 -16.16
N MET A 56 0.36 3.48 -15.62
CA MET A 56 -0.28 4.65 -16.26
C MET A 56 0.52 5.95 -16.10
N GLU A 57 1.21 6.15 -14.98
CA GLU A 57 2.05 7.33 -14.68
C GLU A 57 3.46 7.24 -15.29
N LEU A 58 3.95 6.04 -15.64
CA LEU A 58 5.22 5.87 -16.34
C LEU A 58 5.22 6.49 -17.76
N GLU A 59 4.05 6.84 -18.31
CA GLU A 59 3.95 7.67 -19.53
C GLU A 59 3.98 9.19 -19.26
N LYS A 60 3.99 9.65 -17.98
CA LYS A 60 3.99 11.09 -17.63
C LYS A 60 4.99 11.59 -16.56
N LEU A 61 5.76 10.74 -15.87
CA LEU A 61 6.88 11.08 -14.92
C LEU A 61 6.50 11.95 -13.68
N PRO A 62 7.31 12.00 -12.60
CA PRO A 62 8.01 10.95 -11.88
C PRO A 62 7.55 10.81 -10.39
N PHE A 63 7.50 9.57 -9.92
CA PHE A 63 7.94 9.11 -8.60
C PHE A 63 7.45 9.89 -7.36
N PHE A 64 6.17 9.76 -6.98
CA PHE A 64 5.72 10.10 -5.62
C PHE A 64 5.54 8.84 -4.75
N GLY A 65 6.50 8.62 -3.84
CA GLY A 65 6.20 8.39 -2.43
C GLY A 65 5.85 6.97 -1.96
N TYR A 66 6.77 6.01 -2.12
CA TYR A 66 7.16 5.22 -0.94
C TYR A 66 8.35 5.96 -0.33
N GLN A 67 8.33 6.24 0.98
CA GLN A 67 9.24 7.18 1.65
C GLN A 67 10.71 7.10 1.16
N THR A 68 11.26 8.29 0.90
CA THR A 68 12.67 8.62 0.72
C THR A 68 13.63 7.73 1.53
N LYS A 69 14.52 7.02 0.83
CA LYS A 69 15.82 6.58 1.42
C LYS A 69 17.01 7.43 0.99
N GLU A 70 16.81 8.46 0.15
CA GLU A 70 17.88 9.33 -0.31
C GLU A 70 17.40 10.77 -0.45
N ALA A 71 17.36 11.54 0.65
CA ALA A 71 17.65 12.99 0.66
C ALA A 71 17.61 13.55 2.10
N LEU A 72 18.66 14.30 2.45
CA LEU A 72 19.05 14.91 3.74
C LEU A 72 19.66 13.93 4.77
N ARG A 73 21.00 13.80 4.87
CA ARG A 73 22.01 14.87 4.93
C ARG A 73 23.34 14.44 4.27
N PRO A 74 24.00 15.32 3.50
CA PRO A 74 25.45 15.32 3.45
C PRO A 74 25.97 15.82 4.81
N GLY A 75 26.84 15.04 5.45
CA GLY A 75 27.65 15.49 6.58
C GLY A 75 26.91 15.75 7.91
N LYS A 76 26.87 14.73 8.78
CA LYS A 76 27.32 14.91 10.16
C LYS A 76 28.20 13.72 10.51
N LEU A 77 29.48 14.03 10.72
CA LEU A 77 30.54 13.12 11.10
C LEU A 77 30.18 12.32 12.36
N TYR A 78 30.69 11.10 12.42
CA TYR A 78 31.01 10.43 13.66
C TYR A 78 31.98 11.31 14.48
N ALA A 79 31.55 11.69 15.68
CA ALA A 79 32.37 11.96 16.84
C ALA A 79 31.54 11.62 18.08
#